data_AF-A0A839WIY6-F1
#
_entry.id   AF-A0A839WIY6-F1
#
_cell.length_a   1.000
_cell.length_b   1.000
_cell.length_c   1.000
_cell.angle_alpha   90.00
_cell.angle_beta   90.00
_cell.angle_gamma   90.00
#
_symmetry.space_group_name_H-M   'P 1'
#
loop_
_entity.id
_entity.type
_entity.pdbx_description
1 polymer ?
#
loop_
_entity_poly.entity_id
_entity_poly.type
_entity_poly.pdbx_seq_one_letter_code
_entity_poly.pdbx_strand_id
1 'polypeptide(L)' 'MPRRIDIEGAFHTAIKHESNGRRTVTTVDFVNHLARINWNWSFKEANDWIESQARTFMLYNPNGGL' A
#
# COMPACT_ATOMS: atom_id res chain seq x y z
N MET A 1 17.37 -7.61 5.09
CA MET A 1 16.08 -7.97 4.48
C MET A 1 14.98 -7.34 5.33
N PRO A 2 14.07 -6.54 4.78
CA PRO A 2 12.96 -5.99 5.53
C PRO A 2 12.07 -7.17 5.88
N ARG A 3 11.53 -7.15 7.09
CA ARG A 3 10.46 -8.07 7.39
C ARG A 3 9.25 -7.60 6.58
N ARG A 4 8.42 -8.54 6.14
CA ARG A 4 7.15 -8.23 5.47
C ARG A 4 6.33 -7.17 6.24
N ILE A 5 6.45 -7.18 7.57
CA ILE A 5 5.91 -6.20 8.52
C ILE A 5 6.35 -4.76 8.22
N ASP A 6 7.62 -4.52 7.86
CA ASP A 6 8.15 -3.18 7.59
C ASP A 6 7.55 -2.60 6.30
N ILE A 7 7.36 -3.47 5.30
CA ILE A 7 6.75 -3.13 4.00
C ILE A 7 5.25 -2.89 4.18
N GLU A 8 4.56 -3.74 4.94
CA GLU A 8 3.15 -3.55 5.30
C GLU A 8 2.93 -2.26 6.11
N GLY A 9 3.83 -1.95 7.04
CA GLY A 9 3.82 -0.68 7.78
C GLY A 9 4.01 0.54 6.88
N ALA A 10 4.96 0.48 5.94
CA ALA A 10 5.17 1.54 4.95
C ALA A 10 3.95 1.73 4.05
N PHE A 11 3.30 0.63 3.65
CA PHE A 11 2.07 0.68 2.86
C PHE A 11 0.91 1.32 3.62
N HIS A 12 0.66 0.90 4.85
CA HIS A 12 -0.40 1.49 5.68
C HIS A 12 -0.19 2.98 5.93
N THR A 13 1.06 3.40 6.11
CA THR A 13 1.41 4.82 6.27
C THR A 13 1.20 5.60 4.97
N ALA A 14 1.38 4.96 3.81
CA ALA A 14 1.13 5.56 2.50
C ALA A 14 -0.36 5.67 2.14
N ILE A 15 -1.27 5.02 2.87
CA ILE A 15 -2.71 5.14 2.66
C ILE A 15 -3.17 6.53 3.11
N LYS A 16 -3.72 7.28 2.15
CA LYS A 16 -4.37 8.56 2.38
C LYS A 16 -5.86 8.34 2.65
N HIS A 17 -6.36 9.02 3.67
CA HIS A 17 -7.77 9.05 4.02
C HIS A 17 -8.38 10.33 3.45
N GLU A 18 -9.30 10.18 2.50
CA GLU A 18 -10.07 11.30 1.97
C GLU A 18 -11.27 11.62 2.87
N SER A 19 -11.74 12.86 2.83
CA SER A 19 -12.88 13.36 3.61
C SER A 19 -14.21 12.65 3.32
N ASN A 20 -14.28 11.92 2.20
CA ASN A 20 -15.41 11.07 1.80
C ASN A 20 -15.33 9.63 2.37
N GLY A 21 -14.32 9.31 3.17
CA GLY A 21 -14.09 7.96 3.72
C GLY A 21 -13.35 7.00 2.76
N ARG A 22 -13.01 7.46 1.55
CA ARG A 22 -12.20 6.70 0.60
C ARG A 22 -10.76 6.63 1.08
N ARG A 23 -10.18 5.43 0.96
CA ARG A 23 -8.75 5.20 1.21
C ARG A 23 -8.08 5.05 -0.15
N THR A 24 -7.08 5.89 -0.40
CA THR A 24 -6.30 5.86 -1.64
C THR A 24 -4.83 5.69 -1.32
N VAL A 25 -4.13 4.89 -2.11
CA VAL A 25 -2.69 4.71 -2.00
C VAL A 25 -2.12 4.81 -3.41
N THR A 26 -1.09 5.62 -3.56
CA THR A 26 -0.39 5.74 -4.84
C THR A 26 0.94 5.00 -4.77
N THR A 27 1.36 4.42 -5.88
CA THR A 27 2.66 3.74 -6.00
C THR A 27 3.82 4.70 -5.66
N VAL A 28 3.67 5.98 -5.98
CA VAL A 28 4.64 7.03 -5.67
C VAL A 28 4.76 7.26 -4.17
N ASP A 29 3.63 7.42 -3.48
CA ASP A 29 3.64 7.57 -2.02
C ASP A 29 4.23 6.33 -1.35
N PHE A 30 3.91 5.14 -1.86
CA PHE A 30 4.43 3.90 -1.30
C PHE A 30 5.95 3.77 -1.48
N VAL A 31 6.49 4.03 -2.68
CA VAL A 31 7.95 4.05 -2.92
C VAL A 31 8.65 5.09 -2.05
N ASN A 32 8.05 6.26 -1.85
CA ASN A 32 8.61 7.28 -0.95
C ASN A 32 8.68 6.81 0.51
N HIS A 33 7.66 6.10 1.00
CA HIS A 33 7.68 5.54 2.35
C HIS A 33 8.69 4.40 2.49
N LEU A 34 8.85 3.57 1.47
CA LEU A 34 9.89 2.55 1.42
C LEU A 34 11.30 3.19 1.43
N ALA A 35 11.52 4.26 0.67
CA ALA A 35 12.81 4.94 0.64
C ALA A 35 13.21 5.49 2.03
N ARG A 36 12.23 5.94 2.85
CA ARG A 36 12.48 6.41 4.23
C ARG A 36 13.00 5.33 5.16
N ILE A 37 12.66 4.07 4.90
CA ILE A 37 13.17 2.91 5.66
C ILE A 37 14.37 2.26 4.96
N ASN A 38 15.08 3.01 4.11
CA ASN A 38 16.23 2.58 3.28
C ASN A 38 15.87 1.47 2.27
N TRP A 39 14.63 1.45 1.80
CA TRP A 39 14.16 0.47 0.83
C TRP A 39 13.81 1.11 -0.50
N ASN A 40 14.66 0.90 -1.50
CA ASN A 40 14.44 1.43 -2.84
C ASN A 40 13.85 0.36 -3.75
N TRP A 41 12.53 0.34 -3.82
CA TRP A 41 11.81 -0.44 -4.83
C TRP A 41 11.61 0.34 -6.11
N SER A 42 11.63 -0.36 -7.22
CA SER A 42 11.10 0.16 -8.47
C SER A 42 9.58 0.35 -8.38
N PHE A 43 9.04 1.25 -9.20
CA PHE A 43 7.58 1.40 -9.31
C PHE A 43 6.88 0.10 -9.71
N LYS A 44 7.56 -0.77 -10.48
CA LYS A 44 7.01 -2.08 -10.85
C LYS A 44 6.87 -2.98 -9.63
N GLU A 45 7.91 -3.12 -8.81
CA GLU A 45 7.87 -3.94 -7.59
C GLU A 45 6.82 -3.43 -6.60
N ALA A 46 6.73 -2.11 -6.45
CA ALA A 46 5.70 -1.49 -5.63
C ALA A 46 4.28 -1.77 -6.16
N ASN A 47 4.06 -1.69 -7.47
CA ASN A 47 2.78 -2.05 -8.09
C ASN A 47 2.43 -3.53 -7.90
N ASP A 48 3.36 -4.44 -8.22
CA ASP A 48 3.16 -5.88 -8.06
C ASP A 48 2.78 -6.22 -6.60
N TRP A 49 3.41 -5.53 -5.64
CA TRP A 49 3.09 -5.69 -4.23
C TRP A 49 1.71 -5.12 -3.86
N ILE A 50 1.35 -3.92 -4.34
CA ILE A 50 0.01 -3.33 -4.14
C ILE A 50 -1.07 -4.25 -4.72
N GLU A 51 -0.86 -4.81 -5.90
CA GLU A 51 -1.79 -5.76 -6.52
C GLU A 51 -1.91 -7.06 -5.70
N SER A 52 -0.79 -7.57 -5.18
CA SER A 52 -0.77 -8.73 -4.28
C SER A 52 -1.54 -8.45 -2.99
N GLN A 53 -1.41 -7.24 -2.43
CA GLN A 53 -2.21 -6.82 -1.29
C GLN A 53 -3.67 -6.66 -1.67
N ALA A 54 -4.03 -6.04 -2.79
CA ALA A 54 -5.43 -5.88 -3.21
C ALA A 54 -6.15 -7.23 -3.47
N ARG A 55 -5.41 -8.28 -3.86
CA ARG A 55 -5.95 -9.64 -3.95
C ARG A 55 -6.13 -10.32 -2.59
N THR A 56 -5.25 -10.03 -1.65
CA THR A 56 -5.23 -10.63 -0.30
C THR A 56 -6.21 -9.91 0.63
N PHE A 57 -6.17 -8.59 0.57
CA PHE A 57 -7.12 -7.62 1.07
C PHE A 57 -8.03 -7.27 -0.10
N MET A 58 -8.99 -8.15 -0.44
CA MET A 58 -10.21 -7.67 -1.10
C MET A 58 -10.57 -6.38 -0.37
N LEU A 59 -10.49 -5.24 -1.07
CA LEU A 59 -10.78 -3.92 -0.51
C LEU A 59 -11.97 -4.13 0.42
N TYR A 60 -11.77 -3.91 1.73
CA TYR A 60 -12.89 -3.95 2.66
C TYR A 60 -13.87 -2.91 2.13
N ASN A 61 -14.87 -3.40 1.40
CA ASN A 61 -15.99 -2.65 0.93
C ASN A 61 -16.94 -2.71 2.11
N PRO A 62 -17.06 -1.65 2.94
CA PRO A 62 -18.02 -1.64 4.03
C PRO A 62 -19.46 -1.85 3.55
N ASN A 63 -19.71 -1.87 2.23
CA ASN A 63 -21.00 -2.12 1.61
C ASN A 63 -21.18 -3.54 1.02
N GLY A 64 -20.29 -4.50 1.27
CA GLY A 64 -20.54 -5.94 1.04
C GLY A 64 -21.12 -6.32 -0.34
N GLY A 65 -20.46 -5.94 -1.44
CA GLY A 65 -20.91 -6.30 -2.79
C GLY A 65 -20.03 -7.38 -3.42
N LEU A 66 -20.63 -8.55 -3.68
CA LEU A 66 -20.21 -9.50 -4.72
C LEU A 66 -20.53 -8.93 -6.11
#